data_AF-A0A8T3WTU1-F1
#
_entry.id   AF-A0A8T3WTU1-F1
#
_cell.length_a   1.000
_cell.length_b   1.000
_cell.length_c   1.000
_cell.angle_alpha   90.00
_cell.angle_beta   90.00
_cell.angle_gamma   90.00
#
_symmetry.space_group_name_H-M   'P 1'
#
loop_
_entity.id
_entity.type
_entity.pdbx_description
1 polymer ?
#
loop_
_entity_poly.entity_id
_entity_poly.type
_entity_poly.pdbx_seq_one_letter_code
_entity_poly.pdbx_strand_id
1 'polypeptide(L)'
;MQSDGIIIPTFLQFGKNYAGARDAYVYSYAINLKNPSSLEVQIPGEIILMRVPQASIMNRASYEFFSGLDSSGNPTWTTNLAARKPVFADSKGVGWTASASFNSGLGRYFLITEHDGSFNGDIGIFEAQNPWGPWSTIYYTSAFGSPTIPANTFFWNFANKWLSTDGKDFTLVFTGVGESDSWNTVRGNFLFTN
;
A
#
# COMPACT_ATOMS: atom_id res chain seq x y z
N MET A 1 -10.44 -12.95 8.97
CA MET A 1 -9.52 -12.62 7.87
C MET A 1 -8.62 -13.78 7.50
N GLN A 2 -7.89 -14.41 8.44
CA GLN A 2 -7.09 -15.60 8.10
C GLN A 2 -7.94 -16.75 7.52
N SER A 3 -9.12 -17.02 8.11
CA SER A 3 -10.11 -17.98 7.60
C SER A 3 -10.66 -17.62 6.22
N ASP A 4 -10.47 -16.38 5.78
CA ASP A 4 -10.91 -15.85 4.49
C ASP A 4 -9.80 -15.92 3.42
N GLY A 5 -8.63 -16.48 3.76
CA GLY A 5 -7.46 -16.51 2.87
C GLY A 5 -6.83 -15.13 2.66
N ILE A 6 -7.17 -14.14 3.49
CA ILE A 6 -6.56 -12.81 3.46
C ILE A 6 -5.33 -12.82 4.37
N ILE A 7 -4.17 -12.57 3.77
CA ILE A 7 -2.86 -12.62 4.43
C ILE A 7 -2.25 -11.21 4.44
N ILE A 8 -1.63 -10.85 5.57
CA ILE A 8 -0.93 -9.57 5.81
C ILE A 8 -1.77 -8.35 5.38
N PRO A 9 -2.94 -8.12 6.01
CA PRO A 9 -3.69 -6.90 5.76
C PRO A 9 -2.93 -5.70 6.32
N THR A 10 -2.71 -4.68 5.48
CA THR A 10 -2.07 -3.42 5.85
C THR A 10 -3.12 -2.30 5.91
N PHE A 11 -3.21 -1.62 7.05
CA PHE A 11 -4.06 -0.43 7.17
C PHE A 11 -3.55 0.72 6.30
N LEU A 12 -4.48 1.41 5.64
CA LEU A 12 -4.21 2.72 5.09
C LEU A 12 -3.99 3.72 6.23
N GLN A 13 -2.77 4.25 6.37
CA GLN A 13 -2.46 5.15 7.48
C GLN A 13 -2.95 6.58 7.23
N PHE A 14 -3.73 7.11 8.17
CA PHE A 14 -4.22 8.50 8.17
C PHE A 14 -3.66 9.34 9.34
N GLY A 15 -2.56 8.90 9.94
CA GLY A 15 -1.95 9.55 11.09
C GLY A 15 -2.57 9.12 12.43
N LYS A 16 -2.27 9.89 13.48
CA LYS A 16 -2.61 9.54 14.87
C LYS A 16 -4.12 9.32 15.00
N ASN A 17 -4.51 8.16 15.54
CA ASN A 17 -5.90 7.77 15.76
C ASN A 17 -6.79 7.87 14.52
N TYR A 18 -6.22 7.71 13.32
CA TYR A 18 -6.96 7.81 12.06
C TYR A 18 -7.56 9.22 11.81
N ALA A 19 -7.06 10.26 12.48
CA ALA A 19 -7.67 11.60 12.48
C ALA A 19 -7.76 12.28 11.11
N GLY A 20 -6.88 11.92 10.17
CA GLY A 20 -6.92 12.42 8.78
C GLY A 20 -7.86 11.65 7.85
N ALA A 21 -8.65 10.71 8.36
CA ALA A 21 -9.52 9.87 7.55
C ALA A 21 -10.55 10.68 6.78
N ARG A 22 -10.80 10.25 5.54
CA ARG A 22 -11.75 10.89 4.64
C ARG A 22 -13.21 10.66 5.04
N ASP A 23 -13.47 9.60 5.80
CA ASP A 23 -14.81 9.14 6.19
C ASP A 23 -14.73 8.25 7.45
N ALA A 24 -15.85 7.67 7.86
CA ALA A 24 -15.96 6.82 9.05
C ALA A 24 -15.52 5.35 8.82
N TYR A 25 -14.82 5.04 7.73
CA TYR A 25 -14.32 3.71 7.43
C TYR A 25 -12.82 3.58 7.68
N VAL A 26 -12.42 2.42 8.19
CA VAL A 26 -11.02 1.98 8.21
C VAL A 26 -10.77 1.16 6.95
N TYR A 27 -9.82 1.60 6.14
CA TYR A 27 -9.40 0.93 4.90
C TYR A 27 -8.19 0.04 5.15
N SER A 28 -8.15 -1.11 4.49
CA SER A 28 -7.01 -2.04 4.51
C SER A 28 -6.76 -2.63 3.14
N TYR A 29 -5.49 -2.75 2.78
CA TYR A 29 -5.04 -3.42 1.56
C TYR A 29 -4.50 -4.80 1.91
N ALA A 30 -4.66 -5.76 1.02
CA ALA A 30 -4.02 -7.06 1.15
C ALA A 30 -3.63 -7.58 -0.24
N ILE A 31 -2.58 -8.39 -0.30
CA ILE A 31 -2.15 -9.00 -1.55
C ILE A 31 -3.20 -10.02 -1.99
N ASN A 32 -3.62 -9.98 -3.26
CA ASN A 32 -4.48 -11.02 -3.82
C ASN A 32 -3.62 -12.25 -4.11
N LEU A 33 -3.37 -13.05 -3.06
CA LEU A 33 -2.46 -14.17 -3.10
C LEU A 33 -2.90 -15.21 -4.12
N LYS A 34 -2.07 -15.43 -5.15
CA LYS A 34 -2.32 -16.42 -6.22
C LYS A 34 -1.59 -17.73 -5.93
N ASN A 35 -0.37 -17.64 -5.40
CA ASN A 35 0.39 -18.79 -4.96
C ASN A 35 0.73 -18.67 -3.45
N PRO A 36 0.08 -19.44 -2.56
CA PRO A 36 0.35 -19.40 -1.13
C PRO A 36 1.57 -20.21 -0.69
N SER A 37 2.27 -20.89 -1.60
CA SER A 37 3.38 -21.78 -1.26
C SER A 37 4.70 -21.05 -0.96
N SER A 38 4.82 -19.77 -1.31
CA SER A 38 5.99 -18.94 -1.02
C SER A 38 5.61 -17.49 -0.72
N LEU A 39 6.33 -16.86 0.21
CA LEU A 39 6.22 -15.43 0.52
C LEU A 39 7.14 -14.64 -0.42
N GLU A 40 6.76 -14.61 -1.69
CA GLU A 40 7.48 -13.93 -2.76
C GLU A 40 6.57 -12.93 -3.50
N VAL A 41 7.19 -12.03 -4.28
CA VAL A 41 6.50 -11.20 -5.27
C VAL A 41 5.57 -12.07 -6.11
N GLN A 42 4.30 -11.65 -6.20
CA GLN A 42 3.29 -12.29 -7.04
C GLN A 42 3.32 -11.66 -8.43
N ILE A 43 3.48 -12.45 -9.50
CA ILE A 43 3.54 -11.96 -10.87
C ILE A 43 2.51 -12.70 -11.76
N PRO A 44 1.56 -11.98 -12.41
CA PRO A 44 1.23 -10.58 -12.21
C PRO A 44 0.61 -10.35 -10.83
N GLY A 45 0.93 -9.22 -10.24
CA GLY A 45 0.56 -8.88 -8.87
C GLY A 45 -0.74 -8.10 -8.80
N GLU A 46 -1.52 -8.37 -7.75
CA GLU A 46 -2.80 -7.73 -7.52
C GLU A 46 -2.96 -7.45 -6.03
N ILE A 47 -3.60 -6.33 -5.70
CA ILE A 47 -3.96 -5.95 -4.34
C ILE A 47 -5.47 -5.79 -4.25
N ILE A 48 -6.06 -6.29 -3.17
CA ILE A 48 -7.46 -6.08 -2.83
C ILE A 48 -7.60 -4.97 -1.80
N LEU A 49 -8.71 -4.25 -1.87
CA LEU A 49 -9.11 -3.26 -0.88
C LEU A 49 -10.32 -3.76 -0.10
N MET A 50 -10.28 -3.59 1.21
CA MET A 50 -11.40 -3.79 2.10
C MET A 50 -11.58 -2.58 2.99
N ARG A 51 -12.80 -2.41 3.48
CA ARG A 51 -13.13 -1.39 4.48
C ARG A 51 -14.07 -1.92 5.53
N VAL A 52 -14.10 -1.26 6.67
CA VAL A 52 -15.04 -1.55 7.77
C VAL A 52 -15.39 -0.24 8.48
N PRO A 53 -16.65 -0.04 8.92
CA PRO A 53 -16.96 1.10 9.78
C PRO A 53 -16.04 1.09 11.01
N GLN A 54 -15.47 2.23 11.38
CA GLN A 54 -14.48 2.32 12.46
C GLN A 54 -14.99 1.71 13.77
N ALA A 55 -16.27 1.95 14.10
CA ALA A 55 -16.92 1.41 15.30
C ALA A 55 -17.14 -0.11 15.26
N SER A 56 -16.88 -0.77 14.13
CA SER A 56 -17.13 -2.19 13.89
C SER A 56 -15.87 -2.96 13.45
N ILE A 57 -14.67 -2.40 13.66
CA ILE A 57 -13.40 -3.02 13.19
C ILE A 57 -13.19 -4.45 13.72
N MET A 58 -13.73 -4.77 14.89
CA MET A 58 -13.64 -6.12 15.47
C MET A 58 -14.70 -7.10 14.94
N ASN A 59 -15.69 -6.61 14.18
CA ASN A 59 -16.77 -7.43 13.63
C ASN A 59 -16.47 -7.82 12.18
N ARG A 60 -16.08 -9.08 11.97
CA ARG A 60 -15.79 -9.63 10.64
C ARG A 60 -16.95 -9.47 9.64
N ALA A 61 -18.21 -9.54 10.09
CA ALA A 61 -19.38 -9.43 9.22
C ALA A 61 -19.62 -8.01 8.69
N SER A 62 -19.02 -7.00 9.33
CA SER A 62 -19.11 -5.59 8.92
C SER A 62 -18.11 -5.19 7.84
N TYR A 63 -17.21 -6.10 7.44
CA TYR A 63 -16.23 -5.82 6.41
C TYR A 63 -16.85 -5.90 5.00
N GLU A 64 -16.51 -4.91 4.20
CA GLU A 64 -16.86 -4.82 2.80
C GLU A 64 -15.60 -4.87 1.94
N PHE A 65 -15.71 -5.46 0.76
CA PHE A 65 -14.63 -5.61 -0.21
C PHE A 65 -14.94 -4.78 -1.44
N PHE A 66 -13.91 -4.15 -2.00
CA PHE A 66 -14.03 -3.41 -3.26
C PHE A 66 -14.47 -4.36 -4.38
N SER A 67 -15.51 -4.00 -5.13
CA SER A 67 -16.05 -4.80 -6.24
C SER A 67 -15.98 -4.08 -7.60
N GLY A 68 -15.24 -2.98 -7.69
CA GLY A 68 -15.05 -2.19 -8.90
C GLY A 68 -15.65 -0.79 -8.78
N LEU A 69 -15.70 -0.08 -9.90
CA LEU A 69 -16.32 1.24 -10.01
C LEU A 69 -17.66 1.15 -10.73
N ASP A 70 -18.61 2.00 -10.36
CA ASP A 70 -19.82 2.24 -11.13
C ASP A 70 -19.54 3.09 -12.38
N SER A 71 -20.56 3.35 -13.20
CA SER A 71 -20.44 4.16 -14.42
C SER A 71 -20.02 5.62 -14.17
N SER A 72 -20.14 6.09 -12.92
CA SER A 72 -19.79 7.44 -12.49
C SER A 72 -18.41 7.49 -11.82
N GLY A 73 -17.70 6.36 -11.74
CA GLY A 73 -16.39 6.26 -11.10
C GLY A 73 -16.43 6.12 -9.58
N ASN A 74 -17.60 5.88 -8.98
CA ASN A 74 -17.71 5.65 -7.54
C ASN A 74 -17.37 4.20 -7.19
N PRO A 75 -16.71 3.95 -6.04
CA PRO A 75 -16.41 2.60 -5.62
C PRO A 75 -17.68 1.84 -5.23
N THR A 76 -17.79 0.62 -5.75
CA THR A 76 -18.79 -0.35 -5.33
C THR A 76 -18.19 -1.32 -4.32
N TRP A 77 -19.04 -1.79 -3.41
CA TRP A 77 -18.64 -2.59 -2.27
C TRP A 77 -19.55 -3.81 -2.14
N THR A 78 -18.97 -4.94 -1.72
CA THR A 78 -19.67 -6.20 -1.52
C THR A 78 -19.27 -6.85 -0.21
N THR A 79 -20.20 -7.54 0.44
CA THR A 79 -19.88 -8.42 1.58
C THR A 79 -19.47 -9.83 1.12
N ASN A 80 -19.72 -10.17 -0.14
CA ASN A 80 -19.28 -11.43 -0.74
C ASN A 80 -17.83 -11.33 -1.19
N LEU A 81 -16.93 -11.91 -0.41
CA LEU A 81 -15.50 -11.94 -0.68
C LEU A 81 -15.13 -12.51 -2.07
N ALA A 82 -15.91 -13.45 -2.60
CA ALA A 82 -15.65 -14.04 -3.92
C ALA A 82 -15.96 -13.07 -5.07
N ALA A 83 -16.76 -12.03 -4.82
CA ALA A 83 -17.11 -11.00 -5.80
C ALA A 83 -16.18 -9.78 -5.75
N ARG A 84 -15.13 -9.81 -4.91
CA ARG A 84 -14.13 -8.74 -4.84
C ARG A 84 -13.39 -8.59 -6.17
N LYS A 85 -12.94 -7.38 -6.46
CA LYS A 85 -12.04 -7.07 -7.57
C LYS A 85 -10.72 -6.49 -7.05
N PRO A 86 -9.61 -6.65 -7.78
CA PRO A 86 -8.38 -5.95 -7.42
C PRO A 86 -8.60 -4.43 -7.50
N VAL A 87 -8.02 -3.72 -6.54
CA VAL A 87 -7.99 -2.25 -6.52
C VAL A 87 -6.75 -1.70 -7.22
N PHE A 88 -5.72 -2.54 -7.33
CA PHE A 88 -4.44 -2.26 -7.95
C PHE A 88 -3.92 -3.55 -8.58
N ALA A 89 -3.24 -3.40 -9.72
CA ALA A 89 -2.57 -4.49 -10.39
C ALA A 89 -1.28 -3.97 -11.03
N ASP A 90 -0.23 -4.78 -10.99
CA ASP A 90 1.02 -4.54 -11.70
C ASP A 90 1.46 -5.83 -12.42
N SER A 91 1.67 -5.71 -13.73
CA SER A 91 2.18 -6.79 -14.58
C SER A 91 3.56 -7.30 -14.15
N LYS A 92 4.36 -6.43 -13.53
CA LYS A 92 5.70 -6.72 -13.02
C LYS A 92 5.68 -7.27 -11.59
N GLY A 93 4.53 -7.26 -10.95
CA GLY A 93 4.31 -7.93 -9.69
C GLY A 93 4.03 -7.00 -8.53
N VAL A 94 3.64 -7.64 -7.43
CA VAL A 94 3.39 -7.01 -6.14
C VAL A 94 4.05 -7.88 -5.08
N GLY A 95 4.81 -7.27 -4.18
CA GLY A 95 5.45 -7.94 -3.05
C GLY A 95 4.46 -8.70 -2.16
N TRP A 96 4.99 -9.63 -1.38
CA TRP A 96 4.19 -10.36 -0.37
C TRP A 96 3.69 -9.45 0.77
N THR A 97 4.24 -8.24 0.86
CA THR A 97 3.81 -7.15 1.71
C THR A 97 3.69 -5.84 0.92
N ALA A 98 2.91 -4.91 1.46
CA ALA A 98 2.76 -3.55 0.93
C ALA A 98 2.50 -2.57 2.06
N SER A 99 2.77 -1.30 1.82
CA SER A 99 2.42 -0.21 2.73
C SER A 99 1.51 0.80 2.04
N ALA A 100 0.64 1.43 2.83
CA ALA A 100 -0.26 2.45 2.32
C ALA A 100 -0.42 3.60 3.32
N SER A 101 -0.40 4.83 2.81
CA SER A 101 -0.43 6.04 3.64
C SER A 101 -1.11 7.19 2.92
N PHE A 102 -1.90 7.97 3.64
CA PHE A 102 -2.43 9.25 3.18
C PHE A 102 -1.50 10.39 3.63
N ASN A 103 -1.06 11.20 2.67
CA ASN A 103 -0.32 12.43 2.92
C ASN A 103 -1.29 13.61 2.90
N SER A 104 -1.55 14.19 4.07
CA SER A 104 -2.53 15.27 4.24
C SER A 104 -2.10 16.60 3.63
N GLY A 105 -0.80 16.87 3.53
CA GLY A 105 -0.30 18.10 2.92
C GLY A 105 -0.51 18.11 1.41
N LEU A 106 -0.38 16.94 0.78
CA LEU A 106 -0.61 16.78 -0.66
C LEU A 106 -2.05 16.38 -1.03
N GLY A 107 -2.83 15.88 -0.06
CA GLY A 107 -4.14 15.30 -0.33
C GLY A 107 -4.06 14.06 -1.23
N ARG A 108 -3.00 13.26 -1.08
CA ARG A 108 -2.71 12.07 -1.91
C ARG A 108 -2.56 10.81 -1.09
N TYR A 109 -2.99 9.70 -1.68
CA TYR A 109 -2.81 8.34 -1.16
C TYR A 109 -1.58 7.74 -1.81
N PHE A 110 -0.75 7.06 -1.03
CA PHE A 110 0.41 6.33 -1.54
C PHE A 110 0.27 4.84 -1.24
N LEU A 111 0.72 4.04 -2.19
CA LEU A 111 0.88 2.60 -2.10
C LEU A 111 2.33 2.27 -2.46
N ILE A 112 2.99 1.46 -1.65
CA ILE A 112 4.38 1.03 -1.87
C ILE A 112 4.45 -0.49 -1.76
N THR A 113 5.11 -1.12 -2.73
CA THR A 113 5.31 -2.57 -2.75
C THR A 113 6.53 -2.93 -3.60
N GLU A 114 6.94 -4.18 -3.54
CA GLU A 114 7.98 -4.73 -4.41
C GLU A 114 7.45 -5.01 -5.82
N HIS A 115 8.33 -5.03 -6.81
CA HIS A 115 8.10 -5.60 -8.15
C HIS A 115 9.23 -6.54 -8.55
N ASP A 116 9.13 -7.24 -9.68
CA ASP A 116 10.12 -8.16 -10.28
C ASP A 116 10.67 -9.30 -9.37
N GLY A 117 11.32 -9.02 -8.24
CA GLY A 117 11.79 -10.03 -7.28
C GLY A 117 11.73 -9.58 -5.82
N SER A 118 11.51 -10.53 -4.91
CA SER A 118 11.52 -10.24 -3.48
C SER A 118 12.93 -10.05 -2.95
N PHE A 119 13.07 -9.15 -1.98
CA PHE A 119 14.33 -8.88 -1.27
C PHE A 119 15.45 -8.38 -2.19
N ASN A 120 15.08 -7.64 -3.25
CA ASN A 120 16.01 -7.18 -4.29
C ASN A 120 16.03 -5.66 -4.47
N GLY A 121 15.30 -4.90 -3.64
CA GLY A 121 15.32 -3.44 -3.72
C GLY A 121 14.58 -2.91 -4.95
N ASP A 122 13.76 -3.77 -5.54
CA ASP A 122 12.80 -3.51 -6.60
C ASP A 122 11.58 -2.81 -6.00
N ILE A 123 11.57 -1.48 -5.97
CA ILE A 123 10.54 -0.68 -5.30
C ILE A 123 9.62 0.01 -6.31
N GLY A 124 8.32 -0.15 -6.12
CA GLY A 124 7.28 0.63 -6.79
C GLY A 124 6.53 1.53 -5.81
N ILE A 125 6.46 2.82 -6.10
CA ILE A 125 5.64 3.81 -5.39
C ILE A 125 4.58 4.34 -6.34
N PHE A 126 3.33 4.27 -5.88
CA PHE A 126 2.15 4.68 -6.63
C PHE A 126 1.36 5.71 -5.83
N GLU A 127 0.74 6.65 -6.52
CA GLU A 127 -0.14 7.66 -5.92
C GLU A 127 -1.57 7.58 -6.47
N ALA A 128 -2.53 8.03 -5.67
CA ALA A 128 -3.92 8.17 -6.08
C ALA A 128 -4.62 9.33 -5.39
N GLN A 129 -5.75 9.75 -5.96
CA GLN A 129 -6.67 10.71 -5.35
C GLN A 129 -7.65 10.06 -4.36
N ASN A 130 -7.85 8.74 -4.44
CA ASN A 130 -8.74 7.99 -3.56
C ASN A 130 -8.07 6.69 -3.09
N PRO A 131 -8.52 6.09 -1.97
CA PRO A 131 -8.06 4.75 -1.54
C PRO A 131 -8.26 3.67 -2.60
N TRP A 132 -9.20 3.86 -3.52
CA TRP A 132 -9.48 2.92 -4.61
C TRP A 132 -8.89 3.33 -5.96
N GLY A 133 -7.93 4.27 -5.98
CA GLY A 133 -7.32 4.73 -7.21
C GLY A 133 -8.12 5.86 -7.92
N PRO A 134 -7.90 6.04 -9.24
CA PRO A 134 -6.91 5.33 -10.07
C PRO A 134 -5.48 5.58 -9.56
N TRP A 135 -4.62 4.58 -9.74
CA TRP A 135 -3.22 4.61 -9.28
C TRP A 135 -2.28 5.02 -10.40
N SER A 136 -1.38 5.97 -10.11
CA SER A 136 -0.33 6.43 -11.00
C SER A 136 1.03 6.06 -10.43
N THR A 137 1.94 5.53 -11.25
CA THR A 137 3.33 5.30 -10.83
C THR A 137 4.07 6.63 -10.69
N ILE A 138 4.74 6.84 -9.57
CA ILE A 138 5.57 8.05 -9.33
C ILE A 138 7.05 7.74 -9.09
N TYR A 139 7.37 6.50 -8.73
CA TYR A 139 8.73 6.03 -8.58
C TYR A 139 8.76 4.52 -8.81
N TYR A 140 9.71 4.05 -9.60
CA TYR A 140 9.81 2.63 -9.97
C TYR A 140 11.27 2.31 -10.33
N THR A 141 11.93 1.43 -9.58
CA THR A 141 13.36 1.13 -9.78
C THR A 141 13.76 -0.21 -9.20
N SER A 142 14.73 -0.86 -9.84
CA SER A 142 15.41 -2.08 -9.38
C SER A 142 16.69 -1.83 -8.58
N ALA A 143 16.92 -0.61 -8.14
CA ALA A 143 18.16 -0.20 -7.52
C ALA A 143 17.94 0.82 -6.40
N PHE A 144 16.97 0.57 -5.53
CA PHE A 144 16.64 1.47 -4.42
C PHE A 144 17.90 1.82 -3.60
N GLY A 145 18.24 3.12 -3.58
CA GLY A 145 19.34 3.67 -2.78
C GLY A 145 20.76 3.25 -3.19
N SER A 146 20.92 2.55 -4.31
CA SER A 146 22.24 2.16 -4.83
C SER A 146 23.15 3.37 -5.10
N PRO A 147 24.47 3.28 -4.84
CA PRO A 147 25.19 2.13 -4.28
C PRO A 147 25.25 2.11 -2.73
N THR A 148 24.60 3.06 -2.06
CA THR A 148 24.72 3.26 -0.61
C THR A 148 23.88 2.28 0.19
N ILE A 149 22.66 1.99 -0.28
CA ILE A 149 21.76 1.04 0.33
C ILE A 149 21.92 -0.30 -0.39
N PRO A 150 22.17 -1.40 0.34
CA PRO A 150 22.19 -2.73 -0.23
C PRO A 150 20.85 -3.10 -0.89
N ALA A 151 20.91 -3.88 -1.97
CA ALA A 151 19.72 -4.28 -2.71
C ALA A 151 18.78 -5.20 -1.91
N ASN A 152 19.16 -5.71 -0.74
CA ASN A 152 18.38 -6.71 0.00
C ASN A 152 17.16 -6.17 0.78
N THR A 153 16.43 -5.19 0.22
CA THR A 153 15.28 -4.51 0.86
C THR A 153 13.94 -4.97 0.28
N PHE A 154 12.87 -4.97 1.10
CA PHE A 154 11.55 -5.51 0.70
C PHE A 154 10.31 -4.80 1.29
N PHE A 155 10.48 -3.85 2.21
CA PHE A 155 9.36 -3.11 2.77
C PHE A 155 9.74 -1.66 3.01
N TRP A 156 8.93 -0.75 2.46
CA TRP A 156 9.10 0.69 2.59
C TRP A 156 7.77 1.33 2.96
N ASN A 157 7.80 2.34 3.83
CA ASN A 157 6.63 3.05 4.30
C ASN A 157 6.91 4.52 4.55
N PHE A 158 6.05 5.40 4.05
CA PHE A 158 6.09 6.81 4.44
C PHE A 158 5.64 6.98 5.89
N ALA A 159 6.50 7.57 6.71
CA ALA A 159 6.17 7.89 8.09
C ALA A 159 5.40 9.21 8.18
N ASN A 160 4.07 9.14 8.14
CA ASN A 160 3.18 10.31 8.19
C ASN A 160 3.46 11.30 9.35
N LYS A 161 4.03 10.82 10.47
CA LYS A 161 4.43 11.67 11.61
C LYS A 161 5.52 12.68 11.26
N TRP A 162 6.34 12.40 10.24
CA TRP A 162 7.53 13.16 9.86
C TRP A 162 7.40 13.76 8.46
N LEU A 163 6.17 14.03 8.01
CA LEU A 163 5.91 14.86 6.84
C LEU A 163 6.14 16.34 7.19
N SER A 164 6.61 17.13 6.21
CA SER A 164 6.51 18.59 6.30
C SER A 164 5.04 19.02 6.35
N THR A 165 4.77 20.25 6.79
CA THR A 165 3.40 20.80 6.86
C THR A 165 2.69 20.78 5.51
N ASP A 166 3.41 21.04 4.42
CA ASP A 166 2.89 20.99 3.05
C ASP A 166 2.96 19.58 2.44
N GLY A 167 3.45 18.59 3.19
CA GLY A 167 3.55 17.20 2.78
C GLY A 167 4.59 16.90 1.71
N LYS A 168 5.38 17.89 1.26
CA LYS A 168 6.36 17.71 0.19
C LYS A 168 7.61 16.97 0.64
N ASP A 169 8.07 17.21 1.87
CA ASP A 169 9.19 16.48 2.45
C ASP A 169 8.68 15.29 3.26
N PHE A 170 9.35 14.16 3.12
CA PHE A 170 8.98 12.92 3.80
C PHE A 170 10.19 12.22 4.41
N THR A 171 9.89 11.36 5.37
CA THR A 171 10.79 10.29 5.80
C THR A 171 10.21 8.95 5.35
N LEU A 172 10.98 8.19 4.58
CA LEU A 172 10.67 6.82 4.20
C LEU A 172 11.39 5.88 5.17
N VAL A 173 10.63 5.08 5.89
CA VAL A 173 11.14 4.01 6.75
C VAL A 173 11.18 2.73 5.93
N PHE A 174 12.24 1.94 6.06
CA PHE A 174 12.36 0.69 5.34
C PHE A 174 13.12 -0.39 6.12
N THR A 175 12.97 -1.64 5.66
CA THR A 175 13.72 -2.79 6.14
C THR A 175 14.05 -3.73 4.98
N GLY A 176 14.90 -4.71 5.26
CA GLY A 176 15.37 -5.73 4.35
C GLY A 176 15.71 -7.03 5.06
N VAL A 177 16.47 -7.87 4.38
CA VAL A 177 17.08 -9.08 4.94
C VAL A 177 18.59 -8.88 5.09
N GLY A 178 19.24 -9.75 5.86
CA GLY A 178 20.69 -9.68 6.05
C GLY A 178 21.12 -8.35 6.69
N GLU A 179 22.04 -7.62 6.07
CA GLU A 179 22.52 -6.32 6.59
C GLU A 179 21.44 -5.23 6.62
N SER A 180 20.38 -5.36 5.80
CA SER A 180 19.25 -4.43 5.82
C SER A 180 18.14 -4.85 6.79
N ASP A 181 18.28 -5.97 7.53
CA ASP A 181 17.35 -6.38 8.60
C ASP A 181 17.51 -5.48 9.83
N SER A 182 16.99 -4.26 9.69
CA SER A 182 17.13 -3.19 10.66
C SER A 182 16.08 -2.11 10.42
N TRP A 183 15.90 -1.24 11.41
CA TRP A 183 15.10 -0.04 11.23
C TRP A 183 15.94 1.00 10.47
N ASN A 184 15.60 1.24 9.20
CA ASN A 184 16.31 2.18 8.34
C ASN A 184 15.42 3.35 7.92
N THR A 185 16.05 4.49 7.59
CA THR A 185 15.34 5.65 7.06
C THR A 185 16.11 6.37 5.97
N VAL A 186 15.38 6.94 5.01
CA VAL A 186 15.87 7.98 4.11
C VAL A 186 14.93 9.19 4.15
N ARG A 187 15.48 10.38 3.94
CA ARG A 187 14.68 11.59 3.69
C ARG A 187 14.58 11.82 2.20
N GLY A 188 13.43 12.32 1.76
CA GLY A 188 13.20 12.70 0.38
C GLY A 188 12.15 13.78 0.26
N ASN A 189 11.95 14.26 -0.96
CA ASN A 189 10.97 15.27 -1.27
C ASN A 189 10.25 14.92 -2.58
N PHE A 190 8.94 15.19 -2.64
CA PHE A 190 8.16 15.05 -3.86
C PHE A 190 8.47 16.22 -4.80
N LEU A 191 8.82 15.91 -6.05
CA LEU A 191 9.05 16.90 -7.10
C LEU A 191 7.78 17.03 -7.95
N PHE A 192 7.37 18.27 -8.19
CA PHE A 192 6.23 18.59 -9.04
C PHE A 192 6.75 19.24 -10.32
N THR A 193 6.34 18.72 -11.46
CA THR A 193 6.55 19.40 -12.74
C THR A 193 5.52 20.52 -12.86
N ASN A 194 5.98 21.75 -13.06
CA ASN A 194 5.13 22.90 -13.37
C ASN A 194 4.44 22.75 -14.73
#